data_AF-A0A938QSI7-F1
#
_entry.id   AF-A0A938QSI7-F1
#
_cell.length_a   1.000
_cell.length_b   1.000
_cell.length_c   1.000
_cell.angle_alpha   90.00
_cell.angle_beta   90.00
_cell.angle_gamma   90.00
#
_symmetry.space_group_name_H-M   'P 1'
#
loop_
_entity.id
_entity.type
_entity.pdbx_description
1 polymer ?
#
loop_
_entity_poly.entity_id
_entity_poly.type
_entity_poly.pdbx_seq_one_letter_code
_entity_poly.pdbx_strand_id
1 'polypeptide(L)'
;MRIILFGPPGAGKGTQAKQLVELYGIPQLSTGDMLREHVKNCTTIGLQVAAVMQAGGLVGDAIVIEMIAERTTREDCKSGFLLDGFPRTTAQGEALNAMLATRGERIDVVVGLDCPDAVVRDRAIYRRSCPSCGHICHLQSMPPKVVDTCDRCGHKGLTHRPDDTLEAVNKRLAKFHAETAPVRHLYGALLRTVDGTLGREEVTAAIRAILDPLARKAINGERAAAPKRSVAKKKPAAKQTAKTSTKKAAKTSTKKAAKTSTKKAAKTSTKAGAKVSTASRRPAAAKKKKAKKK
;
A
#
# COMPACT_ATOMS: atom_id res chain seq x y z
N MET A 1 11.98 10.05 -17.84
CA MET A 1 12.31 8.83 -17.08
C MET A 1 11.12 8.46 -16.19
N ARG A 2 10.63 7.21 -16.25
CA ARG A 2 9.46 6.71 -15.48
C ARG A 2 9.90 5.68 -14.44
N ILE A 3 9.77 6.02 -13.16
CA ILE A 3 10.36 5.26 -12.03
C ILE A 3 9.25 4.78 -11.11
N ILE A 4 9.45 3.60 -10.50
CA ILE A 4 8.68 3.16 -9.33
C ILE A 4 9.61 3.10 -8.11
N LEU A 5 9.23 3.74 -7.01
CA LEU A 5 9.81 3.47 -5.70
C LEU A 5 9.01 2.37 -5.00
N PHE A 6 9.70 1.26 -4.72
CA PHE A 6 9.15 0.06 -4.14
C PHE A 6 9.74 -0.20 -2.75
N GLY A 7 9.03 -0.90 -1.87
CA GLY A 7 9.50 -1.25 -0.53
C GLY A 7 8.42 -1.10 0.54
N PRO A 8 8.66 -1.61 1.76
CA PRO A 8 7.66 -1.63 2.82
C PRO A 8 7.23 -0.22 3.26
N PRO A 9 6.07 -0.07 3.94
CA PRO A 9 5.74 1.19 4.61
C PRO A 9 6.92 1.63 5.50
N GLY A 10 7.15 2.93 5.67
CA GLY A 10 8.25 3.40 6.54
C GLY A 10 9.69 3.20 6.00
N ALA A 11 9.89 2.53 4.84
CA ALA A 11 11.23 2.32 4.26
C ALA A 11 11.96 3.60 3.79
N GLY A 12 11.33 4.78 3.88
CA GLY A 12 11.93 6.05 3.44
C GLY A 12 11.60 6.47 2.01
N LYS A 13 10.69 5.77 1.31
CA LYS A 13 10.30 6.07 -0.09
C LYS A 13 9.93 7.54 -0.31
N GLY A 14 9.00 8.09 0.46
CA GLY A 14 8.57 9.48 0.30
C GLY A 14 9.66 10.51 0.63
N THR A 15 10.63 10.17 1.48
CA THR A 15 11.81 11.02 1.74
C THR A 15 12.70 11.05 0.50
N GLN A 16 13.01 9.89 -0.05
CA GLN A 16 13.83 9.77 -1.26
C GLN A 16 13.12 10.38 -2.47
N ALA A 17 11.83 10.15 -2.65
CA ALA A 17 11.03 10.70 -3.74
C ALA A 17 11.17 12.22 -3.84
N LYS A 18 11.11 12.95 -2.72
CA LYS A 18 11.26 14.42 -2.70
C LYS A 18 12.63 14.87 -3.22
N GLN A 19 13.70 14.20 -2.79
CA GLN A 19 15.06 14.49 -3.29
C GLN A 19 15.18 14.18 -4.79
N LEU A 20 14.60 13.07 -5.24
CA LEU A 20 14.67 12.65 -6.64
C LEU A 20 13.86 13.55 -7.57
N VAL A 21 12.72 14.08 -7.13
CA VAL A 21 11.94 15.08 -7.88
C VAL A 21 12.79 16.32 -8.16
N GLU A 22 13.46 16.84 -7.13
CA GLU A 22 14.33 18.02 -7.26
C GLU A 22 15.53 17.75 -8.19
N LEU A 23 16.13 16.57 -8.10
CA LEU A 23 17.31 16.20 -8.89
C LEU A 23 17.02 15.93 -10.38
N TYR A 24 15.87 15.32 -10.69
CA TYR A 24 15.56 14.85 -12.05
C TYR A 24 14.42 15.62 -12.73
N GLY A 25 13.78 16.58 -12.05
CA GLY A 25 12.75 17.43 -12.65
C GLY A 25 11.50 16.67 -13.11
N ILE A 26 11.15 15.57 -12.45
CA ILE A 26 9.95 14.76 -12.74
C ILE A 26 8.99 14.79 -11.54
N PRO A 27 7.66 14.80 -11.75
CA PRO A 27 6.71 14.85 -10.65
C PRO A 27 6.67 13.55 -9.84
N GLN A 28 6.46 13.67 -8.53
CA GLN A 28 6.11 12.54 -7.66
C GLN A 28 4.60 12.31 -7.69
N LEU A 29 4.22 11.06 -7.91
CA LEU A 29 2.85 10.55 -7.90
C LEU A 29 2.73 9.61 -6.70
N SER A 30 2.46 10.19 -5.53
CA SER A 30 2.30 9.47 -4.26
C SER A 30 0.83 9.15 -4.02
N THR A 31 0.43 7.88 -4.21
CA THR A 31 -0.97 7.48 -3.98
C THR A 31 -1.40 7.74 -2.54
N GLY A 32 -0.49 7.57 -1.59
CA GLY A 32 -0.76 7.85 -0.19
C GLY A 32 -1.04 9.32 0.08
N ASP A 33 -0.28 10.24 -0.54
CA ASP A 33 -0.51 11.69 -0.37
C ASP A 33 -1.77 12.14 -1.10
N MET A 34 -1.98 11.68 -2.34
CA MET A 34 -3.19 11.98 -3.12
C MET A 34 -4.47 11.53 -2.40
N LEU A 35 -4.49 10.31 -1.86
CA LEU A 35 -5.62 9.82 -1.08
C LEU A 35 -5.81 10.59 0.23
N ARG A 36 -4.73 10.96 0.94
CA ARG A 36 -4.81 11.80 2.14
C ARG A 36 -5.36 13.19 1.84
N GLU A 37 -5.00 13.77 0.70
CA GLU A 37 -5.53 15.04 0.24
C GLU A 37 -7.04 14.94 -0.05
N HIS A 38 -7.49 13.86 -0.71
CA HIS A 38 -8.91 13.59 -0.89
C HIS A 38 -9.66 13.46 0.45
N VAL A 39 -9.09 12.75 1.43
CA VAL A 39 -9.65 12.63 2.79
C VAL A 39 -9.71 14.00 3.46
N LYS A 40 -8.64 14.78 3.41
CA LYS A 40 -8.57 16.12 4.01
C LYS A 40 -9.59 17.09 3.42
N ASN A 41 -9.81 17.01 2.11
CA ASN A 41 -10.74 17.86 1.37
C ASN A 41 -12.18 17.31 1.35
N CYS A 42 -12.45 16.21 2.07
CA CYS A 42 -13.77 15.57 2.15
C CYS A 42 -14.40 15.27 0.78
N THR A 43 -13.59 14.88 -0.22
CA THR A 43 -14.13 14.50 -1.54
C THR A 43 -14.86 13.16 -1.48
N THR A 44 -15.65 12.82 -2.50
CA THR A 44 -16.33 11.52 -2.59
C THR A 44 -15.36 10.35 -2.41
N ILE A 45 -14.21 10.38 -3.08
CA ILE A 45 -13.13 9.39 -2.90
C ILE A 45 -12.61 9.40 -1.46
N GLY A 46 -12.35 10.59 -0.91
CA GLY A 46 -11.86 10.76 0.46
C GLY A 46 -12.75 10.12 1.51
N LEU A 47 -14.06 10.36 1.43
CA LEU A 47 -15.05 9.80 2.35
C LEU A 47 -15.13 8.27 2.26
N GLN A 48 -14.99 7.71 1.06
CA GLN A 48 -15.00 6.26 0.83
C GLN A 48 -13.78 5.55 1.41
N VAL A 49 -12.61 6.21 1.39
CA VAL A 49 -11.33 5.55 1.72
C VAL A 49 -10.81 5.84 3.12
N ALA A 50 -11.32 6.88 3.80
CA ALA A 50 -10.81 7.36 5.09
C ALA A 50 -10.67 6.25 6.14
N ALA A 51 -11.73 5.49 6.38
CA ALA A 51 -11.74 4.42 7.38
C ALA A 51 -10.76 3.29 7.04
N VAL A 52 -10.67 2.92 5.76
CA VAL A 52 -9.75 1.89 5.28
C VAL A 52 -8.30 2.32 5.50
N MET A 53 -7.98 3.57 5.18
CA MET A 53 -6.63 4.12 5.37
C MET A 53 -6.25 4.23 6.84
N GLN A 54 -7.15 4.73 7.69
CA GLN A 54 -6.93 4.83 9.13
C GLN A 54 -6.65 3.45 9.76
N ALA A 55 -7.36 2.42 9.30
CA ALA A 55 -7.17 1.05 9.74
C ALA A 55 -5.98 0.33 9.08
N GLY A 56 -5.09 1.04 8.37
CA GLY A 56 -3.91 0.47 7.72
C GLY A 56 -4.20 -0.45 6.52
N GLY A 57 -5.41 -0.40 5.96
CA GLY A 57 -5.80 -1.18 4.79
C GLY A 57 -5.27 -0.62 3.46
N LEU A 58 -5.45 -1.40 2.39
CA LEU A 58 -5.30 -0.89 1.03
C LEU A 58 -6.67 -0.50 0.49
N VAL A 59 -6.72 0.66 -0.15
CA VAL A 59 -7.84 1.11 -0.96
C VAL A 59 -7.99 0.18 -2.18
N GLY A 60 -9.23 -0.01 -2.63
CA GLY A 60 -9.53 -0.90 -3.75
C GLY A 60 -8.81 -0.50 -5.04
N ASP A 61 -8.34 -1.51 -5.78
CA ASP A 61 -7.49 -1.35 -6.95
C ASP A 61 -8.09 -0.43 -8.02
N ALA A 62 -9.39 -0.55 -8.30
CA ALA A 62 -10.08 0.26 -9.31
C ALA A 62 -9.92 1.78 -9.07
N ILE A 63 -10.15 2.24 -7.83
CA ILE A 63 -10.05 3.65 -7.45
C ILE A 63 -8.61 4.15 -7.67
N VAL A 64 -7.62 3.37 -7.24
CA VAL A 64 -6.21 3.78 -7.30
C VAL A 64 -5.68 3.74 -8.74
N ILE A 65 -6.08 2.74 -9.53
CA ILE A 65 -5.72 2.62 -10.95
C ILE A 65 -6.27 3.81 -11.73
N GLU A 66 -7.55 4.16 -11.54
CA GLU A 66 -8.18 5.30 -12.21
C GLU A 66 -7.49 6.62 -11.84
N MET A 67 -7.23 6.84 -10.55
CA MET A 67 -6.53 8.02 -10.05
C MET A 67 -5.11 8.16 -10.66
N ILE A 68 -4.37 7.05 -10.80
CA ILE A 68 -3.05 7.06 -11.46
C ILE A 68 -3.19 7.24 -12.98
N ALA A 69 -4.22 6.67 -13.59
CA ALA A 69 -4.46 6.82 -15.01
C ALA A 69 -4.68 8.28 -15.41
N GLU A 70 -5.57 8.97 -14.69
CA GLU A 70 -5.80 10.41 -14.86
C GLU A 70 -4.53 11.22 -14.54
N ARG A 71 -3.84 10.91 -13.45
CA ARG A 71 -2.68 11.70 -13.04
C ARG A 71 -1.51 11.62 -14.03
N THR A 72 -1.30 10.47 -14.67
CA THR A 72 -0.18 10.24 -15.61
C THR A 72 -0.40 10.84 -16.99
N THR A 73 -1.60 11.31 -17.35
CA THR A 73 -1.86 11.98 -18.64
C THR A 73 -1.57 13.48 -18.60
N ARG A 74 -1.32 14.06 -17.42
CA ARG A 74 -1.05 15.49 -17.26
C ARG A 74 0.27 15.90 -17.92
N GLU A 75 0.35 17.17 -18.33
CA GLU A 75 1.49 17.72 -19.09
C GLU A 75 2.83 17.50 -18.40
N ASP A 76 2.86 17.70 -17.07
CA ASP A 76 4.05 17.55 -16.24
C ASP A 76 4.59 16.10 -16.19
N CYS A 77 3.78 15.11 -16.59
CA CYS A 77 4.17 13.70 -16.61
C CYS A 77 4.75 13.24 -17.95
N LYS A 78 4.69 14.07 -19.01
CA LYS A 78 5.14 13.67 -20.35
C LYS A 78 6.63 13.33 -20.40
N SER A 79 7.46 14.09 -19.68
CA SER A 79 8.92 13.87 -19.58
C SER A 79 9.27 12.69 -18.66
N GLY A 80 8.33 12.23 -17.84
CA GLY A 80 8.53 11.19 -16.85
C GLY A 80 7.75 11.45 -15.58
N PHE A 81 7.86 10.52 -14.64
CA PHE A 81 7.23 10.62 -13.32
C PHE A 81 7.85 9.58 -12.39
N LEU A 82 7.70 9.79 -11.08
CA LEU A 82 8.07 8.86 -10.03
C LEU A 82 6.82 8.40 -9.30
N LEU A 83 6.53 7.10 -9.36
CA LEU A 83 5.44 6.49 -8.60
C LEU A 83 5.92 6.12 -7.20
N ASP A 84 5.25 6.63 -6.16
CA ASP A 84 5.51 6.31 -4.77
C ASP A 84 4.30 5.60 -4.15
N GLY A 85 4.50 4.34 -3.76
CA GLY A 85 3.45 3.53 -3.15
C GLY A 85 2.41 3.02 -4.15
N PHE A 86 2.76 2.92 -5.43
CA PHE A 86 2.00 2.22 -6.47
C PHE A 86 2.96 1.61 -7.49
N PRO A 87 2.71 0.39 -7.98
CA PRO A 87 1.63 -0.53 -7.60
C PRO A 87 1.83 -1.20 -6.22
N ARG A 88 0.73 -1.64 -5.60
CA ARG A 88 0.71 -2.41 -4.34
C ARG A 88 0.12 -3.81 -4.48
N THR A 89 -0.47 -4.13 -5.61
CA THR A 89 -0.97 -5.47 -5.95
C THR A 89 -0.49 -5.83 -7.35
N THR A 90 -0.46 -7.12 -7.70
CA THR A 90 -0.09 -7.57 -9.05
C THR A 90 -1.05 -7.00 -10.09
N ALA A 91 -2.35 -6.94 -9.79
CA ALA A 91 -3.37 -6.37 -10.67
C ALA A 91 -3.12 -4.88 -10.96
N GLN A 92 -2.73 -4.09 -9.95
CA GLN A 92 -2.31 -2.70 -10.15
C GLN A 92 -1.07 -2.60 -11.07
N GLY A 93 -0.09 -3.49 -10.89
CA GLY A 93 1.12 -3.49 -11.71
C GLY A 93 0.85 -3.86 -13.17
N GLU A 94 0.00 -4.86 -13.41
CA GLU A 94 -0.43 -5.26 -14.75
C GLU A 94 -1.23 -4.15 -15.44
N ALA A 95 -2.16 -3.51 -14.71
CA ALA A 95 -2.94 -2.39 -15.22
C ALA A 95 -2.06 -1.19 -15.59
N LEU A 96 -1.07 -0.86 -14.76
CA LEU A 96 -0.09 0.19 -15.04
C LEU A 96 0.69 -0.10 -16.33
N ASN A 97 1.20 -1.32 -16.47
CA ASN A 97 1.98 -1.71 -17.64
C ASN A 97 1.12 -1.68 -18.91
N ALA A 98 -0.12 -2.17 -18.85
CA ALA A 98 -1.05 -2.14 -19.98
C ALA A 98 -1.36 -0.69 -20.39
N MET A 99 -1.68 0.18 -19.43
CA MET A 99 -1.96 1.60 -19.68
C MET A 99 -0.76 2.35 -20.28
N LEU A 100 0.46 2.08 -19.82
CA LEU A 100 1.64 2.70 -20.40
C LEU A 100 1.89 2.19 -21.82
N ALA A 101 1.69 0.89 -22.07
CA ALA A 101 1.90 0.29 -23.37
C ALA A 101 0.97 0.86 -24.45
N THR A 102 -0.28 1.22 -24.13
CA THR A 102 -1.19 1.87 -25.11
C THR A 102 -0.69 3.23 -25.59
N ARG A 103 0.18 3.88 -24.80
CA ARG A 103 0.82 5.17 -25.14
C ARG A 103 2.24 4.98 -25.72
N GLY A 104 2.68 3.75 -25.97
CA GLY A 104 4.06 3.45 -26.35
C GLY A 104 5.08 3.72 -25.23
N GLU A 105 4.61 3.80 -23.99
CA GLU A 105 5.43 4.10 -22.81
C GLU A 105 5.72 2.82 -22.02
N ARG A 106 6.68 2.90 -21.10
CA ARG A 106 7.04 1.83 -20.17
C ARG A 106 7.68 2.39 -18.92
N ILE A 107 7.74 1.57 -17.87
CA ILE A 107 8.58 1.81 -16.70
C ILE A 107 10.04 1.60 -17.10
N ASP A 108 10.89 2.58 -16.77
CA ASP A 108 12.33 2.54 -17.08
C ASP A 108 13.10 1.76 -15.99
N VAL A 109 12.71 1.89 -14.72
CA VAL A 109 13.36 1.22 -13.58
C VAL A 109 12.44 1.16 -12.36
N VAL A 110 12.60 0.12 -11.55
CA VAL A 110 11.99 0.01 -10.22
C VAL A 110 13.09 0.01 -9.18
N VAL A 111 13.04 0.95 -8.25
CA VAL A 111 14.01 1.06 -7.16
C VAL A 111 13.34 0.56 -5.88
N GLY A 112 13.78 -0.60 -5.40
CA GLY A 112 13.31 -1.21 -4.17
C GLY A 112 14.17 -0.80 -2.98
N LEU A 113 13.56 -0.21 -1.95
CA LEU A 113 14.20 0.01 -0.66
C LEU A 113 13.95 -1.21 0.22
N ASP A 114 15.01 -1.96 0.53
CA ASP A 114 14.94 -3.08 1.47
C ASP A 114 15.10 -2.57 2.89
N CYS A 115 14.19 -2.94 3.78
CA CYS A 115 14.15 -2.40 5.13
C CYS A 115 13.46 -3.40 6.04
N PRO A 116 14.14 -3.94 7.07
CA PRO A 116 13.55 -4.89 8.01
C PRO A 116 12.33 -4.32 8.71
N ASP A 117 11.35 -5.18 8.99
CA ASP A 117 10.09 -4.82 9.67
C ASP A 117 10.31 -4.11 11.02
N ALA A 118 11.36 -4.48 11.75
CA ALA A 118 11.71 -3.82 13.01
C ALA A 118 12.06 -2.33 12.81
N VAL A 119 12.87 -2.03 11.80
CA VAL A 119 13.24 -0.65 11.43
C VAL A 119 12.01 0.11 10.93
N VAL A 120 11.13 -0.56 10.17
CA VAL A 120 9.87 0.04 9.70
C VAL A 120 8.96 0.44 10.86
N ARG A 121 8.79 -0.45 11.85
CA ARG A 121 7.96 -0.17 13.04
C ARG A 121 8.48 1.03 13.80
N ASP A 122 9.77 1.05 14.09
CA ASP A 122 10.43 2.14 14.79
C ASP A 122 10.24 3.48 14.06
N ARG A 123 10.54 3.50 12.75
CA ARG A 123 10.37 4.66 11.88
C ARG A 123 8.94 5.20 11.85
N ALA A 124 7.93 4.34 11.92
CA ALA A 124 6.55 4.76 11.91
C ALA A 124 6.12 5.37 13.26
N ILE A 125 6.45 4.71 14.37
CA ILE A 125 6.04 5.12 15.72
C ILE A 125 6.59 6.51 16.08
N TYR A 126 7.84 6.78 15.73
CA TYR A 126 8.51 8.05 16.04
C TYR A 126 8.38 9.09 14.92
N ARG A 127 7.62 8.81 13.86
CA ARG A 127 7.36 9.79 12.80
C ARG A 127 6.48 10.93 13.31
N ARG A 128 6.82 12.16 12.94
CA ARG A 128 5.93 13.31 13.05
C ARG A 128 5.81 14.02 11.71
N SER A 129 4.65 14.61 11.47
CA SER A 129 4.33 15.34 10.24
C SER A 129 3.87 16.75 10.59
N CYS A 130 4.41 17.75 9.90
CA CYS A 130 3.93 19.11 10.02
C CYS A 130 2.57 19.24 9.29
N PRO A 131 1.48 19.64 9.95
CA PRO A 131 0.17 19.76 9.31
C PRO A 131 0.11 20.93 8.31
N SER A 132 0.97 21.94 8.46
CA SER A 132 1.08 23.07 7.55
C SER A 132 1.78 22.73 6.22
N CYS A 133 3.02 22.21 6.26
CA CYS A 133 3.83 22.00 5.04
C CYS A 133 4.13 20.54 4.70
N GLY A 134 3.64 19.57 5.47
CA GLY A 134 3.87 18.13 5.24
C GLY A 134 5.32 17.68 5.44
N HIS A 135 6.19 18.51 6.04
CA HIS A 135 7.53 18.11 6.43
C HIS A 135 7.47 16.96 7.44
N ILE A 136 8.33 15.96 7.28
CA ILE A 136 8.37 14.76 8.12
C ILE A 136 9.67 14.82 8.92
N CYS A 137 9.58 14.61 10.23
CA CYS A 137 10.72 14.39 11.10
C CYS A 137 10.54 13.08 11.89
N HIS A 138 11.61 12.65 12.55
CA HIS A 138 11.64 11.41 13.32
C HIS A 138 12.25 11.68 14.69
N LEU A 139 11.49 11.47 15.76
CA LEU A 139 11.85 11.95 17.10
C LEU A 139 13.18 11.42 17.66
N GLN A 140 13.72 10.33 17.12
CA GLN A 140 15.02 9.78 17.54
C GLN A 140 16.14 10.10 16.53
N SER A 141 16.05 9.58 15.31
CA SER A 141 17.09 9.76 14.28
C SER A 141 17.15 11.15 13.62
N MET A 142 16.09 11.95 13.67
CA MET A 142 16.03 13.30 13.06
C MET A 142 15.01 14.16 13.83
N PRO A 143 15.29 14.47 15.11
CA PRO A 143 14.38 15.25 15.94
C PRO A 143 14.29 16.69 15.42
N PRO A 144 13.14 17.37 15.60
CA PRO A 144 13.06 18.79 15.30
C PRO A 144 14.03 19.57 16.18
N LYS A 145 14.61 20.66 15.65
CA LYS A 145 15.56 21.51 16.39
C LYS A 145 14.92 22.12 17.64
N VAL A 146 13.64 22.45 17.55
CA VAL A 146 12.81 22.92 18.66
C VAL A 146 11.64 21.95 18.83
N VAL A 147 11.42 21.50 20.07
CA VAL A 147 10.36 20.54 20.39
C VAL A 147 9.03 21.03 19.82
N ASP A 148 8.32 20.11 19.16
CA ASP A 148 7.00 20.33 18.56
C ASP A 148 6.95 21.47 17.51
N THR A 149 8.09 21.82 16.91
CA THR A 149 8.18 22.89 15.90
C THR A 149 8.78 22.36 14.60
N CYS A 150 8.15 22.69 13.48
CA CYS A 150 8.63 22.30 12.16
C CYS A 150 9.88 23.08 11.76
N ASP A 151 11.00 22.38 11.50
CA ASP A 151 12.25 23.00 11.06
C ASP A 151 12.17 23.68 9.68
N ARG A 152 11.16 23.34 8.87
CA ARG A 152 10.99 23.89 7.51
C ARG A 152 10.19 25.18 7.48
N CYS A 153 9.14 25.30 8.29
CA CYS A 153 8.21 26.44 8.21
C CYS A 153 7.90 27.10 9.57
N GLY A 154 8.51 26.64 10.66
CA GLY A 154 8.29 27.17 12.00
C GLY A 154 6.93 26.85 12.63
N HIS A 155 6.07 26.10 11.95
CA HIS A 155 4.75 25.74 12.47
C HIS A 155 4.87 24.85 13.73
N LYS A 156 4.09 25.19 14.77
CA LYS A 156 4.00 24.42 16.03
C LYS A 156 2.89 23.37 15.95
N GLY A 157 3.00 22.28 16.69
CA GLY A 157 1.99 21.21 16.70
C GLY A 157 2.26 20.17 15.62
N LEU A 158 3.40 19.51 15.70
CA LEU A 158 3.73 18.37 14.86
C LEU A 158 2.82 17.19 15.20
N THR A 159 2.16 16.63 14.19
CA THR A 159 1.17 15.57 14.41
C THR A 159 1.75 14.19 14.16
N HIS A 160 1.26 13.20 14.90
CA HIS A 160 1.46 11.79 14.59
C HIS A 160 0.35 11.33 13.64
N ARG A 161 0.69 10.52 12.64
CA ARG A 161 -0.35 10.09 11.69
C ARG A 161 -1.23 9.02 12.33
N PRO A 162 -2.55 9.00 12.03
CA PRO A 162 -3.45 8.00 12.60
C PRO A 162 -3.06 6.55 12.26
N ASP A 163 -2.40 6.32 11.13
CA ASP A 163 -1.99 5.00 10.64
C ASP A 163 -0.57 4.57 11.07
N ASP A 164 0.06 5.31 11.99
CA ASP A 164 1.41 5.04 12.53
C ASP A 164 1.40 4.44 13.95
N THR A 165 0.26 3.91 14.38
CA THR A 165 0.20 3.06 15.58
C THR A 165 0.85 1.69 15.32
N LEU A 166 1.35 1.03 16.37
CA LEU A 166 1.96 -0.30 16.22
C LEU A 166 1.01 -1.30 15.55
N GLU A 167 -0.26 -1.29 15.94
CA GLU A 167 -1.30 -2.16 15.35
C GLU A 167 -1.50 -1.87 13.85
N ALA A 168 -1.69 -0.61 13.48
CA ALA A 168 -1.89 -0.22 12.08
C ALA A 168 -0.64 -0.54 11.23
N VAL A 169 0.55 -0.31 11.77
CA VAL A 169 1.82 -0.60 11.09
C VAL A 169 2.01 -2.10 10.87
N ASN A 170 1.72 -2.93 11.88
CA ASN A 170 1.78 -4.38 11.74
C ASN A 170 0.82 -4.89 10.67
N LYS A 171 -0.41 -4.35 10.63
CA LYS A 171 -1.37 -4.68 9.58
C LYS A 171 -0.90 -4.25 8.19
N ARG A 172 -0.28 -3.08 8.07
CA ARG A 172 0.31 -2.58 6.81
C ARG A 172 1.48 -3.45 6.35
N LEU A 173 2.33 -3.91 7.28
CA LEU A 173 3.43 -4.82 7.00
C LEU A 173 2.93 -6.19 6.54
N ALA A 174 1.97 -6.78 7.26
CA ALA A 174 1.36 -8.05 6.87
C ALA A 174 0.75 -7.96 5.45
N LYS A 175 0.02 -6.88 5.17
CA LYS A 175 -0.55 -6.65 3.84
C LYS A 175 0.51 -6.40 2.76
N PHE A 176 1.59 -5.67 3.10
CA PHE A 176 2.73 -5.50 2.20
C PHE A 176 3.33 -6.85 1.82
N HIS A 177 3.64 -7.71 2.79
CA HIS A 177 4.25 -9.02 2.52
C HIS A 177 3.31 -9.94 1.72
N ALA A 178 2.01 -9.90 1.99
CA ALA A 178 1.03 -10.74 1.30
C ALA A 178 0.74 -10.27 -0.14
N GLU A 179 0.58 -8.97 -0.37
CA GLU A 179 0.04 -8.44 -1.64
C GLU A 179 1.05 -7.61 -2.44
N THR A 180 1.93 -6.86 -1.76
CA THR A 180 2.85 -5.92 -2.42
C THR A 180 4.21 -6.54 -2.70
N ALA A 181 4.79 -7.30 -1.78
CA ALA A 181 6.08 -7.95 -1.96
C ALA A 181 6.14 -8.83 -3.24
N PRO A 182 5.10 -9.61 -3.59
CA PRO A 182 5.08 -10.39 -4.82
C PRO A 182 5.15 -9.55 -6.11
N VAL A 183 4.73 -8.28 -6.08
CA VAL A 183 4.75 -7.39 -7.25
C VAL A 183 6.17 -7.18 -7.78
N ARG A 184 7.19 -7.34 -6.93
CA ARG A 184 8.60 -7.29 -7.35
C ARG A 184 8.92 -8.26 -8.49
N HIS A 185 8.24 -9.40 -8.55
CA HIS A 185 8.45 -10.43 -9.58
C HIS A 185 7.96 -9.97 -10.96
N LEU A 186 6.94 -9.10 -11.02
CA LEU A 186 6.44 -8.52 -12.27
C LEU A 186 7.51 -7.69 -12.98
N TYR A 187 8.36 -7.00 -12.22
CA TYR A 187 9.36 -6.08 -12.75
C TYR A 187 10.72 -6.73 -12.99
N GLY A 188 11.03 -7.85 -12.32
CA GLY A 188 12.19 -8.70 -12.62
C GLY A 188 13.48 -7.91 -12.87
N ALA A 189 13.96 -7.94 -14.11
CA ALA A 189 15.20 -7.27 -14.53
C ALA A 189 15.19 -5.73 -14.41
N LEU A 190 14.04 -5.09 -14.24
CA LEU A 190 13.93 -3.65 -13.97
C LEU A 190 14.13 -3.30 -12.50
N LEU A 191 14.03 -4.27 -11.59
CA LEU A 191 14.20 -4.03 -10.16
C LEU A 191 15.68 -3.85 -9.81
N ARG A 192 15.97 -2.80 -9.06
CA ARG A 192 17.26 -2.56 -8.40
C ARG A 192 16.99 -2.33 -6.93
N THR A 193 17.67 -3.09 -6.08
CA THR A 193 17.50 -3.01 -4.63
C THR A 193 18.58 -2.12 -4.02
N VAL A 194 18.17 -1.28 -3.08
CA VAL A 194 19.02 -0.41 -2.26
C VAL A 194 18.72 -0.72 -0.80
N ASP A 195 19.76 -0.78 0.02
CA ASP A 195 19.61 -0.90 1.48
C ASP A 195 18.96 0.39 2.03
N GLY A 196 17.72 0.27 2.50
CA GLY A 196 16.93 1.36 3.06
C GLY A 196 17.22 1.62 4.54
N THR A 197 18.13 0.87 5.18
CA THR A 197 18.55 1.07 6.57
C THR A 197 19.64 2.13 6.73
N LEU A 198 20.36 2.43 5.65
CA LEU A 198 21.41 3.44 5.60
C LEU A 198 20.90 4.86 5.89
N GLY A 199 21.84 5.79 6.11
CA GLY A 199 21.55 7.21 6.28
C GLY A 199 20.87 7.79 5.04
N ARG A 200 20.07 8.85 5.24
CA ARG A 200 19.27 9.47 4.17
C ARG A 200 20.09 9.76 2.91
N GLU A 201 21.24 10.42 3.06
CA GLU A 201 22.07 10.83 1.93
C GLU A 201 22.81 9.65 1.28
N GLU A 202 23.14 8.62 2.04
CA GLU A 202 23.75 7.38 1.52
C GLU A 202 22.74 6.62 0.65
N VAL A 203 21.49 6.49 1.12
CA VAL A 203 20.40 5.92 0.32
C VAL A 203 20.21 6.76 -0.96
N THR A 204 20.21 8.09 -0.87
CA THR A 204 20.10 8.96 -2.05
C THR A 204 21.24 8.72 -3.03
N ALA A 205 22.48 8.64 -2.56
CA ALA A 205 23.64 8.36 -3.40
C ALA A 205 23.54 7.00 -4.09
N ALA A 206 23.12 5.96 -3.36
CA ALA A 206 22.91 4.62 -3.92
C ALA A 206 21.81 4.60 -5.00
N ILE A 207 20.70 5.32 -4.80
CA ILE A 207 19.65 5.47 -5.82
C ILE A 207 20.19 6.22 -7.04
N ARG A 208 20.95 7.30 -6.85
CA ARG A 208 21.54 8.07 -7.95
C ARG A 208 22.50 7.24 -8.80
N ALA A 209 23.29 6.37 -8.18
CA ALA A 209 24.16 5.44 -8.91
C ALA A 209 23.38 4.55 -9.91
N ILE A 210 22.11 4.26 -9.62
CA ILE A 210 21.20 3.53 -10.52
C ILE A 210 20.59 4.46 -11.58
N LEU A 211 20.16 5.65 -11.18
CA LEU A 211 19.36 6.55 -12.03
C LEU A 211 20.17 7.44 -12.96
N ASP A 212 21.36 7.91 -12.55
CA ASP A 212 22.20 8.83 -13.34
C ASP A 212 22.56 8.26 -14.72
N PRO A 213 22.94 6.97 -14.87
CA PRO A 213 23.17 6.38 -16.19
C PRO A 213 21.91 6.36 -17.08
N LEU A 214 20.72 6.17 -16.49
CA LEU A 214 19.46 6.14 -17.21
C LEU A 214 19.03 7.55 -17.64
N ALA A 215 19.24 8.54 -16.78
CA ALA A 215 18.97 9.95 -17.09
C ALA A 215 19.84 10.44 -18.25
N ARG A 216 21.14 10.12 -18.25
CA ARG A 216 22.07 10.46 -19.35
C ARG A 216 21.63 9.85 -20.68
N LYS A 217 21.24 8.57 -20.69
CA LYS A 217 20.71 7.91 -21.90
C LYS A 217 19.42 8.55 -22.41
N ALA A 218 18.54 8.99 -21.51
CA ALA A 218 17.32 9.67 -21.89
C ALA A 218 17.58 11.03 -22.56
N ILE A 219 18.58 11.79 -22.07
CA ILE A 219 18.99 13.07 -22.68
C ILE A 219 19.62 12.83 -24.06
N ASN A 220 20.44 11.78 -24.21
CA ASN A 220 21.14 11.46 -25.45
C ASN A 220 20.28 10.75 -26.50
N GLY A 221 18.97 10.55 -26.26
CA GLY A 221 18.05 9.92 -27.22
C GLY A 221 18.16 8.38 -27.32
N GLU A 222 19.02 7.74 -26.53
CA GLU A 222 19.25 6.29 -26.54
C GLU A 222 18.28 5.56 -25.60
N ARG A 223 17.01 5.42 -26.00
CA ARG A 223 16.08 4.55 -25.27
C ARG A 223 16.25 3.11 -25.72
N ALA A 224 16.82 2.26 -24.85
CA ALA A 224 16.95 0.82 -25.09
C ALA A 224 15.61 0.20 -25.52
N ALA A 225 15.59 -0.57 -26.61
CA ALA A 225 14.39 -1.25 -27.08
C ALA A 225 13.87 -2.23 -26.01
N ALA A 226 12.55 -2.31 -25.84
CA ALA A 226 11.94 -3.30 -24.96
C ALA A 226 12.37 -4.73 -25.40
N PRO A 227 12.64 -5.66 -24.46
CA PRO A 227 12.92 -7.03 -24.84
C PRO A 227 11.69 -7.59 -25.56
N LYS A 228 11.85 -7.95 -26.83
CA LYS A 228 10.80 -8.59 -27.62
C LYS A 228 10.46 -9.93 -26.96
N ARG A 229 9.29 -10.01 -26.33
CA ARG A 229 8.76 -11.27 -25.80
C ARG A 229 8.47 -12.17 -27.00
N SER A 230 9.27 -13.21 -27.20
CA SER A 230 9.04 -14.22 -28.24
C SER A 230 7.71 -14.93 -27.96
N VAL A 231 6.71 -14.68 -28.79
CA VAL A 231 5.45 -15.41 -28.75
C VAL A 231 5.74 -16.84 -29.21
N ALA A 232 5.85 -17.77 -28.25
CA ALA A 232 5.84 -19.19 -28.56
C ALA A 232 4.48 -19.53 -29.17
N LYS A 233 4.46 -19.78 -30.48
CA LYS A 233 3.30 -20.33 -31.20
C LYS A 233 2.90 -21.65 -30.53
N LYS A 234 1.78 -21.66 -29.79
CA LYS A 234 1.09 -22.90 -29.43
C LYS A 234 0.57 -23.56 -30.71
N LYS A 235 1.12 -24.74 -31.03
CA LYS A 235 0.64 -25.64 -32.07
C LYS A 235 -0.75 -26.17 -31.67
N PRO A 236 -1.76 -26.20 -32.54
CA PRO A 236 -3.09 -26.69 -32.18
C PRO A 236 -3.06 -28.20 -31.98
N ALA A 237 -3.69 -28.65 -30.88
CA ALA A 237 -3.88 -30.06 -30.59
C ALA A 237 -4.88 -30.66 -31.59
N ALA A 238 -4.47 -31.73 -32.26
CA ALA A 238 -5.30 -32.50 -33.17
C ALA A 238 -6.35 -33.30 -32.38
N LYS A 239 -7.60 -33.16 -32.84
CA LYS A 239 -8.79 -33.89 -32.39
C LYS A 239 -8.70 -35.31 -32.98
N GLN A 240 -8.58 -36.34 -32.14
CA GLN A 240 -8.81 -37.73 -32.57
C GLN A 240 -10.19 -38.19 -32.11
N THR A 241 -11.01 -38.52 -33.09
CA THR A 241 -12.25 -39.27 -32.98
C THR A 241 -11.96 -40.76 -33.15
N ALA A 242 -12.71 -41.58 -32.41
CA ALA A 242 -13.47 -42.74 -32.90
C ALA A 242 -13.22 -44.09 -32.19
N LYS A 243 -14.37 -44.72 -31.88
CA LYS A 243 -14.72 -46.16 -31.95
C LYS A 243 -14.59 -47.04 -30.69
N THR A 244 -15.74 -47.17 -30.05
CA THR A 244 -16.46 -48.41 -29.70
C THR A 244 -15.78 -49.73 -30.07
N SER A 245 -15.60 -50.60 -29.08
CA SER A 245 -15.70 -52.05 -29.24
C SER A 245 -16.26 -52.69 -27.97
N THR A 246 -17.16 -53.64 -28.21
CA THR A 246 -17.93 -54.45 -27.28
C THR A 246 -17.11 -55.64 -26.78
N LYS A 247 -17.22 -55.99 -25.49
CA LYS A 247 -17.26 -57.40 -25.04
C LYS A 247 -17.83 -57.53 -23.63
N LYS A 248 -18.52 -58.65 -23.44
CA LYS A 248 -19.55 -58.94 -22.45
C LYS A 248 -19.05 -59.95 -21.42
N ALA A 249 -19.51 -59.76 -20.18
CA ALA A 249 -19.77 -60.71 -19.09
C ALA A 249 -18.62 -61.45 -18.37
N ALA A 250 -18.60 -61.31 -17.04
CA ALA A 250 -18.83 -62.42 -16.11
C ALA A 250 -19.43 -61.91 -14.78
N LYS A 251 -20.38 -62.68 -14.24
CA LYS A 251 -21.20 -62.45 -13.04
C LYS A 251 -20.50 -62.92 -11.76
N THR A 252 -20.79 -62.26 -10.63
CA THR A 252 -21.12 -62.85 -9.30
C THR A 252 -21.43 -61.67 -8.35
N SER A 253 -22.67 -61.30 -8.06
CA SER A 253 -23.68 -61.86 -7.14
C SER A 253 -23.26 -61.97 -5.66
N THR A 254 -23.71 -61.00 -4.84
CA THR A 254 -24.40 -61.14 -3.53
C THR A 254 -24.77 -59.73 -3.05
N LYS A 255 -26.05 -59.30 -3.06
CA LYS A 255 -27.05 -59.35 -1.95
C LYS A 255 -26.44 -58.85 -0.61
N LYS A 256 -27.01 -57.91 0.17
CA LYS A 256 -28.38 -57.38 0.27
C LYS A 256 -28.40 -56.17 1.25
N ALA A 257 -29.28 -55.19 0.98
CA ALA A 257 -30.11 -54.34 1.86
C ALA A 257 -29.56 -53.83 3.22
N ALA A 258 -29.52 -52.51 3.48
CA ALA A 258 -30.64 -51.66 3.99
C ALA A 258 -31.08 -52.07 5.44
N LYS A 259 -31.36 -51.20 6.41
CA LYS A 259 -32.00 -49.87 6.37
C LYS A 259 -32.09 -49.33 7.83
N THR A 260 -32.09 -47.99 7.99
CA THR A 260 -32.85 -47.18 9.00
C THR A 260 -32.59 -47.32 10.52
N SER A 261 -32.20 -46.22 11.19
CA SER A 261 -33.01 -45.29 12.04
C SER A 261 -32.81 -45.64 13.54
N THR A 262 -32.79 -44.79 14.57
CA THR A 262 -33.49 -43.55 14.99
C THR A 262 -32.66 -42.90 16.13
N LYS A 263 -32.51 -41.57 16.19
CA LYS A 263 -33.24 -40.60 17.06
C LYS A 263 -33.23 -40.91 18.58
N LYS A 264 -32.57 -40.05 19.39
CA LYS A 264 -33.13 -39.62 20.70
C LYS A 264 -32.51 -38.30 21.19
N ALA A 265 -33.40 -37.36 21.51
CA ALA A 265 -33.15 -36.15 22.28
C ALA A 265 -33.46 -36.42 23.77
N ALA A 266 -32.84 -35.67 24.69
CA ALA A 266 -33.42 -35.38 26.00
C ALA A 266 -32.81 -34.10 26.60
N LYS A 267 -33.71 -33.21 27.05
CA LYS A 267 -33.53 -32.01 27.88
C LYS A 267 -33.48 -32.38 29.37
N THR A 268 -32.93 -31.48 30.20
CA THR A 268 -33.44 -30.94 31.51
C THR A 268 -32.28 -30.11 32.11
N SER A 269 -32.31 -28.80 32.41
CA SER A 269 -33.16 -27.85 33.17
C SER A 269 -33.06 -27.95 34.70
N THR A 270 -32.53 -26.91 35.37
CA THR A 270 -33.08 -26.14 36.54
C THR A 270 -32.00 -25.20 37.15
N LYS A 271 -32.22 -23.86 37.23
CA LYS A 271 -32.69 -23.00 38.38
C LYS A 271 -31.63 -22.82 39.49
N ALA A 272 -31.38 -21.69 40.18
CA ALA A 272 -32.05 -20.39 40.36
C ALA A 272 -31.15 -19.38 41.15
N GLY A 273 -31.52 -18.08 41.14
CA GLY A 273 -31.28 -17.07 42.21
C GLY A 273 -30.10 -16.09 41.98
N ALA A 274 -30.14 -14.79 42.28
CA ALA A 274 -31.14 -13.88 42.85
C ALA A 274 -30.75 -12.40 42.56
N LYS A 275 -31.74 -11.49 42.67
CA LYS A 275 -31.64 -10.01 42.58
C LYS A 275 -30.73 -9.40 43.65
N VAL A 276 -30.18 -8.19 43.42
CA VAL A 276 -30.37 -6.98 44.27
C VAL A 276 -30.01 -5.71 43.47
N SER A 277 -30.88 -4.71 43.61
CA SER A 277 -30.83 -3.31 43.19
C SER A 277 -29.90 -2.44 44.03
N THR A 278 -29.38 -1.33 43.50
CA THR A 278 -29.51 -0.01 44.19
C THR A 278 -29.18 1.15 43.25
N ALA A 279 -30.15 2.06 43.14
CA ALA A 279 -29.97 3.45 42.76
C ALA A 279 -29.38 4.26 43.93
N SER A 280 -28.58 5.28 43.66
CA SER A 280 -28.43 6.47 44.53
C SER A 280 -27.72 7.58 43.75
N ARG A 281 -28.48 8.56 43.26
CA ARG A 281 -28.57 9.94 43.80
C ARG A 281 -27.33 10.82 43.60
N ARG A 282 -27.54 11.81 42.73
CA ARG A 282 -26.96 13.16 42.76
C ARG A 282 -27.20 13.82 44.14
N PRO A 283 -26.40 14.82 44.52
CA PRO A 283 -27.02 16.14 44.55
C PRO A 283 -26.13 17.26 43.98
N ALA A 284 -26.82 18.32 43.58
CA ALA A 284 -26.26 19.60 43.20
C ALA A 284 -25.73 20.37 44.42
N ALA A 285 -24.69 21.19 44.21
CA ALA A 285 -24.40 22.33 45.06
C ALA A 285 -24.11 23.56 44.19
N ALA A 286 -24.78 24.65 44.54
CA ALA A 286 -24.86 25.90 43.83
C ALA A 286 -23.92 26.97 44.41
N LYS A 287 -23.82 28.07 43.65
CA LYS A 287 -23.43 29.45 44.02
C LYS A 287 -21.94 29.76 44.20
N LYS A 288 -21.45 30.67 43.35
CA LYS A 288 -21.24 32.08 43.74
C LYS A 288 -21.14 33.01 42.53
N LYS A 289 -22.10 33.94 42.44
CA LYS A 289 -21.96 35.22 41.74
C LYS A 289 -20.89 36.05 42.47
N LYS A 290 -20.02 36.73 41.74
CA LYS A 290 -19.52 38.07 42.11
C LYS A 290 -19.27 38.88 40.84
N ALA A 291 -19.99 40.00 40.75
CA ALA A 291 -19.82 41.05 39.76
C ALA A 291 -18.55 41.87 40.03
N LYS A 292 -17.91 42.39 38.98
CA LYS A 292 -17.30 43.74 38.94
C LYS A 292 -16.77 44.10 37.54
N LYS A 293 -17.20 45.29 37.06
CA LYS A 293 -16.64 46.16 35.99
C LYS A 293 -16.73 45.58 34.56
N LYS A 294 -17.30 46.24 33.55
CA LYS A 294 -17.66 47.63 33.25
C LYS A 294 -19.04 47.66 32.60
#